data_AF-A0A8D8CYR1-F1
#
_entry.id   AF-A0A8D8CYR1-F1
#
_cell.length_a   1.000
_cell.length_b   1.000
_cell.length_c   1.000
_cell.angle_alpha   90.00
_cell.angle_beta   90.00
_cell.angle_gamma   90.00
#
_symmetry.space_group_name_H-M   'P 1'
#
loop_
_entity.id
_entity.type
_entity.pdbx_description
1 polymer ?
#
loop_
_entity_poly.entity_id
_entity_poly.type
_entity_poly.pdbx_seq_one_letter_code
_entity_poly.pdbx_strand_id
1 'polypeptide(L)'
;MGVRKRPAEKEQLLVAKGTGAGVVHDEDKHERSDLRGDWGNIAILFFLYLLQGIPIGLAAAIPMMLQNRGASYKQQAEFSFAHWPFSMKLLWAPIVDSLYWSRFGRRKSWLIPTQYLIGLFMLILSLHVNRWLGNSEGDDVASHVAPNIPILTGIFFALNFLAATQDIAVDGWALTMLKRCNVGHASTCNSVGQTAGYFLGYVAFMALESAEFCNSYLRSEPADEGLVTLPGFLWFWGLVFLVTTTLVALLKRESLPSAERGHEESVDLNIKQTYRLLLDIIKMKPILILTAILLTVKIGFAACDAVSSLKLIDAGVPKDKLALLVVPLVPLQIVLPLVISKYTTGPRPMEVYLKAIPYRIALTLLAAAVVWFTPAMIYDHHVPYYYYLILLTNYGLYQIALYSMFVAVMAFFARISDPAVGGTYMTLLNTLSNLGGNWPTTVVLWMVDVLTWRSCTNNEQNDCAGSVEQEACTTGGGKCRIDVDGYYIEIGVCLVYGILWYAWGKHQIRYLQSLPLKAWRVVRLQKAHSS
;
A
#
# COMPACT_ATOMS: atom_id res chain seq x y z
N MET A 1 -34.38 -32.08 -49.85
CA MET A 1 -33.21 -31.47 -49.18
C MET A 1 -33.46 -29.97 -49.05
N GLY A 2 -33.89 -29.51 -47.88
CA GLY A 2 -34.12 -28.09 -47.61
C GLY A 2 -33.34 -27.68 -46.36
N VAL A 3 -32.23 -26.96 -46.55
CA VAL A 3 -31.37 -26.47 -45.47
C VAL A 3 -32.05 -25.29 -44.79
N ARG A 4 -32.51 -25.52 -43.55
CA ARG A 4 -33.14 -24.52 -42.69
C ARG A 4 -32.05 -23.59 -42.14
N LYS A 5 -31.90 -22.39 -42.72
CA LYS A 5 -31.03 -21.33 -42.19
C LYS A 5 -31.59 -20.85 -40.83
N ARG A 6 -30.77 -20.90 -39.77
CA ARG A 6 -31.03 -20.22 -38.49
C ARG A 6 -30.92 -18.70 -38.70
N PRO A 7 -31.78 -17.86 -38.10
CA PRO A 7 -31.61 -16.42 -38.18
C PRO A 7 -30.43 -15.98 -37.30
N ALA A 8 -29.61 -15.08 -37.83
CA ALA A 8 -28.50 -14.46 -37.14
C ALA A 8 -29.01 -13.51 -36.04
N GLU A 9 -28.56 -13.71 -34.80
CA GLU A 9 -28.73 -12.73 -33.72
C GLU A 9 -27.96 -11.47 -34.08
N LYS A 10 -28.67 -10.34 -34.23
CA LYS A 10 -28.07 -9.03 -34.46
C LYS A 10 -27.53 -8.49 -33.14
N GLU A 11 -26.20 -8.32 -33.05
CA GLU A 11 -25.55 -7.50 -32.04
C GLU A 11 -26.04 -6.05 -32.15
N GLN A 12 -26.69 -5.53 -31.11
CA GLN A 12 -27.00 -4.10 -31.01
C GLN A 12 -26.04 -3.45 -30.00
N LEU A 13 -25.09 -2.68 -30.52
CA LEU A 13 -24.34 -1.68 -29.75
C LEU A 13 -25.30 -0.57 -29.31
N LEU A 14 -25.40 -0.32 -28.01
CA LEU A 14 -25.99 0.91 -27.47
C LEU A 14 -24.91 2.00 -27.44
N VAL A 15 -24.75 2.69 -28.57
CA VAL A 15 -24.43 4.12 -28.56
C VAL A 15 -25.78 4.82 -28.59
N ALA A 16 -25.99 5.77 -27.68
CA ALA A 16 -27.22 6.53 -27.54
C ALA A 16 -27.78 6.94 -28.91
N LYS A 17 -29.04 6.60 -29.19
CA LYS A 17 -29.79 7.15 -30.33
C LYS A 17 -30.01 8.64 -30.08
N GLY A 18 -29.03 9.46 -30.47
CA GLY A 18 -29.27 10.84 -30.82
C GLY A 18 -30.13 10.88 -32.07
N THR A 19 -31.27 11.55 -31.98
CA THR A 19 -32.11 11.93 -33.12
C THR A 19 -31.26 12.55 -34.24
N GLY A 20 -31.56 12.18 -35.47
CA GLY A 20 -30.75 12.47 -36.64
C GLY A 20 -30.36 13.94 -36.81
N ALA A 21 -29.06 14.19 -36.74
CA ALA A 21 -28.31 15.17 -37.52
C ALA A 21 -26.83 14.79 -37.32
N GLY A 22 -26.06 14.74 -38.40
CA GLY A 22 -24.67 14.28 -38.37
C GLY A 22 -23.81 15.08 -37.38
N VAL A 23 -23.52 14.48 -36.24
CA VAL A 23 -22.45 14.90 -35.35
C VAL A 23 -21.47 13.74 -35.30
N VAL A 24 -20.36 13.90 -36.02
CA VAL A 24 -19.17 13.07 -35.85
C VAL A 24 -18.73 13.28 -34.40
N HIS A 25 -18.98 12.29 -33.53
CA HIS A 25 -18.39 12.28 -32.20
C HIS A 25 -16.88 12.06 -32.35
N ASP A 26 -16.16 13.17 -32.32
CA ASP A 26 -14.71 13.24 -32.19
C ASP A 26 -14.35 12.67 -30.80
N GLU A 27 -14.10 11.36 -30.70
CA GLU A 27 -13.88 10.62 -29.44
C GLU A 27 -12.56 10.98 -28.71
N ASP A 28 -11.80 11.99 -29.16
CA ASP A 28 -10.45 12.31 -28.64
C ASP A 28 -10.24 13.80 -28.28
N LYS A 29 -11.24 14.48 -27.70
CA LYS A 29 -10.99 15.75 -26.98
C LYS A 29 -11.00 15.50 -25.47
N HIS A 30 -9.80 15.25 -24.91
CA HIS A 30 -9.58 15.47 -23.48
C HIS A 30 -9.92 16.93 -23.16
N GLU A 31 -11.08 17.18 -22.55
CA GLU A 31 -11.38 18.49 -21.96
C GLU A 31 -10.24 18.85 -20.99
N ARG A 32 -9.70 20.07 -21.10
CA ARG A 32 -8.66 20.55 -20.19
C ARG A 32 -9.22 20.55 -18.77
N SER A 33 -8.42 20.04 -17.82
CA SER A 33 -8.77 20.05 -16.40
C SER A 33 -9.10 21.48 -15.94
N ASP A 34 -10.31 21.69 -15.42
CA ASP A 34 -10.73 22.94 -14.79
C ASP A 34 -11.05 22.70 -13.32
N LEU A 35 -10.12 23.09 -12.44
CA LEU A 35 -10.22 22.90 -11.00
C LEU A 35 -11.18 23.87 -10.32
N ARG A 36 -11.70 24.90 -11.02
CA ARG A 36 -12.62 25.87 -10.43
C ARG A 36 -13.90 25.19 -9.93
N GLY A 37 -14.15 25.25 -8.63
CA GLY A 37 -15.29 24.59 -7.97
C GLY A 37 -15.03 23.19 -7.42
N ASP A 38 -13.90 22.55 -7.76
CA ASP A 38 -13.51 21.23 -7.23
C ASP A 38 -12.44 21.30 -6.12
N TRP A 39 -11.81 22.47 -5.89
CA TRP A 39 -10.78 22.66 -4.86
C TRP A 39 -11.20 22.15 -3.47
N GLY A 40 -12.43 22.45 -3.03
CA GLY A 40 -12.92 21.97 -1.74
C GLY A 40 -13.11 20.45 -1.69
N ASN A 41 -13.54 19.85 -2.79
CA ASN A 41 -13.70 18.39 -2.91
C ASN A 41 -12.34 17.69 -2.89
N ILE A 42 -11.36 18.24 -3.64
CA ILE A 42 -9.98 17.75 -3.66
C ILE A 42 -9.35 17.83 -2.27
N ALA A 43 -9.53 18.95 -1.55
CA ALA A 43 -9.00 19.10 -0.19
C ALA A 43 -9.61 18.08 0.79
N ILE A 44 -10.92 17.84 0.72
CA ILE A 44 -11.59 16.81 1.55
C ILE A 44 -11.06 15.42 1.19
N LEU A 45 -10.98 15.08 -0.09
CA LEU A 45 -10.49 13.76 -0.53
C LEU A 45 -9.04 13.55 -0.08
N PHE A 46 -8.16 14.53 -0.32
CA PHE A 46 -6.78 14.48 0.13
C PHE A 46 -6.69 14.22 1.63
N PHE A 47 -7.48 14.93 2.44
CA PHE A 47 -7.46 14.77 3.89
C PHE A 47 -8.03 13.41 4.33
N LEU A 48 -9.08 12.90 3.69
CA LEU A 48 -9.60 11.56 3.96
C LEU A 48 -8.59 10.46 3.62
N TYR A 49 -7.85 10.61 2.51
CA TYR A 49 -6.75 9.71 2.15
C TYR A 49 -5.56 9.83 3.11
N LEU A 50 -5.27 11.04 3.62
CA LEU A 50 -4.27 11.24 4.67
C LEU A 50 -4.65 10.47 5.94
N LEU A 51 -5.91 10.56 6.38
CA LEU A 51 -6.37 9.81 7.54
C LEU A 51 -6.18 8.29 7.35
N GLN A 52 -6.47 7.75 6.17
CA GLN A 52 -6.23 6.32 5.88
C GLN A 52 -4.75 5.94 5.95
N GLY A 53 -3.85 6.84 5.54
CA GLY A 53 -2.41 6.62 5.60
C GLY A 53 -1.88 6.48 7.03
N ILE A 54 -2.53 7.08 8.03
CA ILE A 54 -2.09 7.03 9.44
C ILE A 54 -2.08 5.59 9.99
N PRO A 55 -3.18 4.81 9.95
CA PRO A 55 -3.16 3.39 10.29
C PRO A 55 -2.10 2.57 9.54
N ILE A 56 -1.92 2.84 8.24
CA ILE A 56 -0.97 2.11 7.39
C ILE A 56 0.48 2.41 7.84
N GLY A 57 0.80 3.69 8.08
CA GLY A 57 2.10 4.13 8.57
C GLY A 57 2.39 3.59 9.97
N LEU A 58 1.38 3.62 10.86
CA LEU A 58 1.53 3.08 12.21
C LEU A 58 1.83 1.58 12.17
N ALA A 59 1.12 0.81 11.33
CA ALA A 59 1.41 -0.61 11.12
C ALA A 59 2.83 -0.83 10.60
N ALA A 60 3.37 0.06 9.75
CA ALA A 60 4.76 -0.04 9.27
C ALA A 60 5.83 0.35 10.30
N ALA A 61 5.47 1.11 11.35
CA ALA A 61 6.37 1.42 12.46
C ALA A 61 6.64 0.22 13.37
N ILE A 62 5.62 -0.63 13.57
CA ILE A 62 5.68 -1.76 14.51
C ILE A 62 6.84 -2.73 14.21
N PRO A 63 7.08 -3.19 12.97
CA PRO A 63 8.22 -4.06 12.67
C PRO A 63 9.56 -3.50 13.13
N MET A 64 9.81 -2.19 12.95
CA MET A 64 11.05 -1.57 13.43
C MET A 64 11.13 -1.58 14.96
N MET A 65 10.01 -1.33 15.65
CA MET A 65 9.96 -1.37 17.11
C MET A 65 10.16 -2.80 17.65
N LEU A 66 9.62 -3.81 16.95
CA LEU A 66 9.80 -5.22 17.27
C LEU A 66 11.25 -5.68 17.05
N GLN A 67 11.93 -5.21 16.00
CA GLN A 67 13.30 -5.58 15.69
C GLN A 67 14.26 -5.23 16.84
N ASN A 68 14.13 -4.04 17.41
CA ASN A 68 14.94 -3.61 18.56
C ASN A 68 14.74 -4.46 19.82
N ARG A 69 13.61 -5.15 19.90
CA ARG A 69 13.29 -6.05 21.02
C ARG A 69 13.68 -7.49 20.74
N GLY A 70 14.46 -7.73 19.68
CA GLY A 70 14.94 -9.05 19.30
C GLY A 70 13.88 -9.95 18.67
N ALA A 71 12.81 -9.38 18.09
CA ALA A 71 11.82 -10.19 17.38
C ALA A 71 12.43 -10.88 16.16
N SER A 72 12.08 -12.15 15.94
CA SER A 72 12.59 -12.93 14.81
C SER A 72 11.95 -12.52 13.49
N TYR A 73 12.60 -12.81 12.36
CA TYR A 73 12.03 -12.54 11.03
C TYR A 73 10.72 -13.32 10.80
N LYS A 74 10.60 -14.52 11.37
CA LYS A 74 9.35 -15.28 11.42
C LYS A 74 8.22 -14.54 12.14
N GLN A 75 8.51 -13.86 13.25
CA GLN A 75 7.53 -13.02 13.95
C GLN A 75 7.18 -11.76 13.15
N GLN A 76 8.15 -11.17 12.45
CA GLN A 76 7.90 -10.07 11.50
C GLN A 76 6.98 -10.53 10.36
N ALA A 77 7.19 -11.74 9.84
CA ALA A 77 6.32 -12.35 8.83
C ALA A 77 4.89 -12.56 9.34
N GLU A 78 4.73 -13.00 10.59
CA GLU A 78 3.42 -13.10 11.23
C GLU A 78 2.73 -11.73 11.32
N PHE A 79 3.46 -10.70 11.78
CA PHE A 79 2.89 -9.35 11.85
C PHE A 79 2.55 -8.77 10.47
N SER A 80 3.25 -9.15 9.40
CA SER A 80 2.96 -8.68 8.04
C SER A 80 1.53 -8.99 7.57
N PHE A 81 0.87 -9.99 8.16
CA PHE A 81 -0.55 -10.27 7.92
C PHE A 81 -1.48 -9.10 8.31
N ALA A 82 -1.03 -8.19 9.18
CA ALA A 82 -1.77 -6.98 9.52
C ALA A 82 -2.11 -6.11 8.29
N HIS A 83 -1.33 -6.17 7.21
CA HIS A 83 -1.57 -5.40 5.97
C HIS A 83 -2.46 -6.12 4.96
N TRP A 84 -2.75 -7.41 5.15
CA TRP A 84 -3.58 -8.20 4.23
C TRP A 84 -5.00 -7.69 3.99
N PRO A 85 -5.67 -6.97 4.92
CA PRO A 85 -6.98 -6.40 4.61
C PRO A 85 -6.99 -5.55 3.32
N PHE A 86 -5.93 -4.77 3.04
CA PHE A 86 -5.81 -4.00 1.79
C PHE A 86 -5.64 -4.87 0.54
N SER A 87 -5.22 -6.13 0.71
CA SER A 87 -5.10 -7.16 -0.35
C SER A 87 -6.36 -8.01 -0.50
N MET A 88 -7.28 -7.96 0.47
CA MET A 88 -8.51 -8.75 0.48
C MET A 88 -9.77 -7.89 0.32
N LYS A 89 -9.65 -6.55 0.34
CA LYS A 89 -10.77 -5.61 0.34
C LYS A 89 -11.78 -5.81 -0.78
N LEU A 90 -11.34 -6.35 -1.91
CA LEU A 90 -12.20 -6.76 -3.02
C LEU A 90 -13.31 -7.74 -2.61
N LEU A 91 -13.07 -8.58 -1.60
CA LEU A 91 -14.03 -9.58 -1.13
C LEU A 91 -15.29 -8.94 -0.54
N TRP A 92 -15.18 -7.78 0.12
CA TRP A 92 -16.33 -7.08 0.71
C TRP A 92 -16.66 -5.75 0.02
N ALA A 93 -15.85 -5.29 -0.92
CA ALA A 93 -16.15 -4.08 -1.69
C ALA A 93 -17.54 -4.08 -2.36
N PRO A 94 -18.03 -5.18 -2.98
CA PRO A 94 -19.38 -5.24 -3.53
C PRO A 94 -20.48 -5.04 -2.47
N ILE A 95 -20.25 -5.43 -1.22
CA ILE A 95 -21.17 -5.24 -0.10
C ILE A 95 -21.24 -3.75 0.25
N VAL A 96 -20.07 -3.09 0.36
CA VAL A 96 -19.96 -1.65 0.61
C VAL A 96 -20.65 -0.82 -0.48
N ASP A 97 -20.58 -1.26 -1.73
CA ASP A 97 -21.20 -0.57 -2.86
C ASP A 97 -22.73 -0.74 -2.93
N SER A 98 -23.29 -1.83 -2.40
CA SER A 98 -24.70 -2.20 -2.60
C SER A 98 -25.59 -2.04 -1.36
N LEU A 99 -25.05 -2.15 -0.16
CA LEU A 99 -25.78 -1.90 1.08
C LEU A 99 -25.60 -0.46 1.51
N TYR A 100 -26.66 0.34 1.57
CA TYR A 100 -26.57 1.70 2.09
C TYR A 100 -27.92 2.23 2.57
N TRP A 101 -27.86 3.28 3.37
CA TRP A 101 -29.06 3.98 3.83
C TRP A 101 -29.39 5.14 2.89
N SER A 102 -30.53 5.05 2.20
CA SER A 102 -30.93 6.04 1.17
C SER A 102 -31.02 7.47 1.70
N ARG A 103 -31.47 7.66 2.95
CA ARG A 103 -31.56 8.99 3.59
C ARG A 103 -30.21 9.61 3.94
N PHE A 104 -29.18 8.79 4.17
CA PHE A 104 -27.87 9.27 4.61
C PHE A 104 -26.87 9.40 3.45
N GLY A 105 -27.16 8.73 2.33
CA GLY A 105 -26.32 8.69 1.14
C GLY A 105 -25.49 7.40 1.09
N ARG A 106 -25.13 6.97 -0.13
CA ARG A 106 -24.45 5.69 -0.37
C ARG A 106 -23.07 5.66 0.26
N ARG A 107 -22.28 6.71 0.04
CA ARG A 107 -20.88 6.76 0.48
C ARG A 107 -20.77 7.06 1.96
N LYS A 108 -21.60 7.97 2.47
CA LYS A 108 -21.67 8.30 3.89
C LYS A 108 -22.07 7.14 4.80
N SER A 109 -22.93 6.25 4.31
CA SER A 109 -23.41 5.08 5.07
C SER A 109 -22.28 4.15 5.53
N TRP A 110 -21.15 4.13 4.82
CA TRP A 110 -19.97 3.36 5.20
C TRP A 110 -18.84 4.23 5.76
N LEU A 111 -18.56 5.37 5.13
CA LEU A 111 -17.45 6.23 5.55
C LEU A 111 -17.55 6.62 7.03
N ILE A 112 -18.72 7.10 7.45
CA ILE A 112 -18.89 7.70 8.78
C ILE A 112 -18.81 6.65 9.88
N PRO A 113 -19.58 5.53 9.85
CA PRO A 113 -19.44 4.48 10.87
C PRO A 113 -18.03 3.92 10.93
N THR A 114 -17.39 3.66 9.78
CA THR A 114 -16.04 3.10 9.74
C THR A 114 -15.00 4.06 10.33
N GLN A 115 -15.04 5.36 10.02
CA GLN A 115 -14.10 6.31 10.62
C GLN A 115 -14.33 6.51 12.13
N TYR A 116 -15.59 6.50 12.60
CA TYR A 116 -15.87 6.50 14.04
C TYR A 116 -15.32 5.26 14.72
N LEU A 117 -15.47 4.08 14.10
CA LEU A 117 -14.90 2.84 14.61
C LEU A 117 -13.37 2.91 14.65
N ILE A 118 -12.70 3.45 13.63
CA ILE A 118 -11.23 3.66 13.64
C ILE A 118 -10.83 4.57 14.80
N GLY A 119 -11.50 5.72 14.95
CA GLY A 119 -11.20 6.67 16.02
C GLY A 119 -11.38 6.08 17.40
N LEU A 120 -12.52 5.40 17.65
CA LEU A 120 -12.79 4.73 18.91
C LEU A 120 -11.80 3.58 19.17
N PHE A 121 -11.47 2.81 18.13
CA PHE A 121 -10.50 1.73 18.23
C PHE A 121 -9.13 2.29 18.63
N MET A 122 -8.64 3.33 17.97
CA MET A 122 -7.38 4.01 18.33
C MET A 122 -7.39 4.56 19.77
N LEU A 123 -8.50 5.13 20.24
CA LEU A 123 -8.63 5.55 21.64
C LEU A 123 -8.54 4.37 22.61
N ILE A 124 -9.22 3.25 22.32
CA ILE A 124 -9.14 2.04 23.17
C ILE A 124 -7.72 1.48 23.17
N LEU A 125 -7.06 1.46 22.02
CA LEU A 125 -5.66 1.03 21.90
C LEU A 125 -4.74 1.90 22.73
N SER A 126 -4.94 3.23 22.73
CA SER A 126 -4.11 4.15 23.50
C SER A 126 -4.04 3.80 24.99
N LEU A 127 -5.12 3.24 25.54
CA LEU A 127 -5.22 2.85 26.96
C LEU A 127 -4.50 1.53 27.29
N HIS A 128 -4.28 0.65 26.31
CA HIS A 128 -3.81 -0.73 26.54
C HIS A 128 -2.52 -1.09 25.79
N VAL A 129 -2.03 -0.23 24.90
CA VAL A 129 -0.93 -0.55 23.98
C VAL A 129 0.37 -0.84 24.72
N ASN A 130 0.65 -0.17 25.84
CA ASN A 130 1.85 -0.40 26.65
C ASN A 130 1.90 -1.85 27.18
N ARG A 131 0.76 -2.37 27.65
CA ARG A 131 0.63 -3.75 28.12
C ARG A 131 0.87 -4.78 27.01
N TRP A 132 0.46 -4.48 25.78
CA TRP A 132 0.55 -5.42 24.66
C TRP A 132 1.92 -5.41 23.98
N LEU A 133 2.60 -4.27 24.05
CA LEU A 133 4.00 -4.15 23.68
C LEU A 133 4.95 -4.63 24.80
N GLY A 134 4.46 -5.07 25.96
CA GLY A 134 5.31 -5.61 27.02
C GLY A 134 6.02 -4.53 27.86
N ASN A 135 5.58 -3.27 27.81
CA ASN A 135 5.99 -2.25 28.77
C ASN A 135 5.03 -2.32 29.97
N SER A 136 5.41 -3.02 31.03
CA SER A 136 4.80 -2.82 32.34
C SER A 136 5.50 -1.64 33.02
N GLU A 137 4.80 -0.53 33.22
CA GLU A 137 5.21 0.54 34.16
C GLU A 137 5.01 0.06 35.61
N GLY A 138 5.81 -0.92 36.02
CA GLY A 138 5.92 -1.37 37.40
C GLY A 138 7.37 -1.76 37.65
N ASP A 139 7.90 -1.39 38.82
CA ASP A 139 9.30 -1.41 39.28
C ASP A 139 10.09 -2.74 39.17
N ASP A 140 9.67 -3.72 38.37
CA ASP A 140 10.37 -4.98 38.18
C ASP A 140 11.15 -4.99 36.86
N VAL A 141 12.35 -4.39 36.90
CA VAL A 141 13.38 -4.31 35.85
C VAL A 141 13.85 -5.68 35.30
N ALA A 142 13.24 -6.80 35.71
CA ALA A 142 13.71 -8.17 35.42
C ALA A 142 12.75 -9.05 34.59
N SER A 143 11.59 -8.56 34.14
CA SER A 143 10.67 -9.38 33.34
C SER A 143 10.41 -8.80 31.94
N HIS A 144 11.28 -9.14 30.99
CA HIS A 144 11.00 -8.98 29.56
C HIS A 144 9.77 -9.83 29.17
N VAL A 145 8.57 -9.28 29.31
CA VAL A 145 7.36 -9.95 28.79
C VAL A 145 7.41 -9.87 27.27
N ALA A 146 7.64 -11.02 26.63
CA ALA A 146 7.69 -11.12 25.18
C ALA A 146 6.39 -10.54 24.56
N PRO A 147 6.48 -9.66 23.55
CA PRO A 147 5.31 -9.12 22.89
C PRO A 147 4.50 -10.26 22.27
N ASN A 148 3.19 -10.30 22.53
CA ASN A 148 2.31 -11.28 21.93
C ASN A 148 2.00 -10.86 20.48
N ILE A 149 2.88 -11.27 19.56
CA ILE A 149 2.80 -10.98 18.13
C ILE A 149 1.45 -11.39 17.52
N PRO A 150 0.85 -12.56 17.84
CA PRO A 150 -0.47 -12.91 17.33
C PRO A 150 -1.56 -11.89 17.70
N ILE A 151 -1.60 -11.46 18.96
CA ILE A 151 -2.59 -10.47 19.44
C ILE A 151 -2.37 -9.13 18.73
N LEU A 152 -1.12 -8.68 18.65
CA LEU A 152 -0.75 -7.43 17.98
C LEU A 152 -1.14 -7.46 16.49
N THR A 153 -0.89 -8.59 15.83
CA THR A 153 -1.30 -8.84 14.44
C THR A 153 -2.81 -8.75 14.29
N GLY A 154 -3.58 -9.40 15.18
CA GLY A 154 -5.05 -9.35 15.14
C GLY A 154 -5.62 -7.94 15.33
N ILE A 155 -5.02 -7.15 16.21
CA ILE A 155 -5.40 -5.75 16.45
C ILE A 155 -5.16 -4.88 15.22
N PHE A 156 -3.94 -4.92 14.68
CA PHE A 156 -3.59 -4.12 13.50
C PHE A 156 -4.30 -4.62 12.25
N PHE A 157 -4.60 -5.92 12.16
CA PHE A 157 -5.48 -6.47 11.14
C PHE A 157 -6.88 -5.86 11.23
N ALA A 158 -7.48 -5.79 12.43
CA ALA A 158 -8.78 -5.17 12.62
C ALA A 158 -8.77 -3.67 12.26
N LEU A 159 -7.74 -2.94 12.70
CA LEU A 159 -7.57 -1.53 12.38
C LEU A 159 -7.42 -1.31 10.85
N ASN A 160 -6.57 -2.09 10.20
CA ASN A 160 -6.38 -2.02 8.74
C ASN A 160 -7.59 -2.51 7.95
N PHE A 161 -8.41 -3.42 8.50
CA PHE A 161 -9.67 -3.83 7.91
C PHE A 161 -10.68 -2.67 7.88
N LEU A 162 -10.76 -1.90 8.96
CA LEU A 162 -11.55 -0.68 8.98
C LEU A 162 -10.98 0.36 8.00
N ALA A 163 -9.68 0.59 7.99
CA ALA A 163 -9.05 1.52 7.06
C ALA A 163 -9.25 1.12 5.58
N ALA A 164 -9.17 -0.18 5.25
CA ALA A 164 -9.45 -0.69 3.91
C ALA A 164 -10.93 -0.55 3.52
N THR A 165 -11.85 -0.65 4.47
CA THR A 165 -13.29 -0.39 4.25
C THR A 165 -13.54 1.09 3.99
N GLN A 166 -12.86 1.97 4.74
CA GLN A 166 -12.88 3.41 4.50
C GLN A 166 -12.35 3.74 3.11
N ASP A 167 -11.26 3.10 2.68
CA ASP A 167 -10.65 3.30 1.36
C ASP A 167 -11.62 2.95 0.21
N ILE A 168 -12.34 1.83 0.29
CA ILE A 168 -13.40 1.50 -0.68
C ILE A 168 -14.46 2.61 -0.76
N ALA A 169 -14.92 3.11 0.40
CA ALA A 169 -15.94 4.14 0.44
C ALA A 169 -15.45 5.48 -0.13
N VAL A 170 -14.21 5.89 0.18
CA VAL A 170 -13.61 7.15 -0.32
C VAL A 170 -13.28 7.06 -1.80
N ASP A 171 -12.72 5.95 -2.29
CA ASP A 171 -12.47 5.73 -3.72
C ASP A 171 -13.76 5.83 -4.53
N GLY A 172 -14.83 5.19 -4.04
CA GLY A 172 -16.16 5.28 -4.64
C GLY A 172 -16.79 6.67 -4.55
N TRP A 173 -16.40 7.49 -3.57
CA TRP A 173 -16.89 8.87 -3.41
C TRP A 173 -16.12 9.86 -4.27
N ALA A 174 -14.82 9.65 -4.47
CA ALA A 174 -13.96 10.50 -5.30
C ALA A 174 -14.48 10.60 -6.74
N LEU A 175 -14.96 9.47 -7.29
CA LEU A 175 -15.53 9.40 -8.63
C LEU A 175 -16.83 10.22 -8.79
N THR A 176 -17.61 10.40 -7.73
CA THR A 176 -18.87 11.15 -7.77
C THR A 176 -18.75 12.58 -7.23
N MET A 177 -17.68 12.87 -6.49
CA MET A 177 -17.42 14.17 -5.89
C MET A 177 -16.71 15.13 -6.86
N LEU A 178 -15.84 14.61 -7.74
CA LEU A 178 -15.12 15.41 -8.73
C LEU A 178 -15.90 15.53 -10.04
N LYS A 179 -15.69 16.63 -10.77
CA LYS A 179 -16.20 16.74 -12.15
C LYS A 179 -15.56 15.70 -13.06
N ARG A 180 -16.26 15.28 -14.12
CA ARG A 180 -15.78 14.32 -15.14
C ARG A 180 -14.36 14.61 -15.65
N CYS A 181 -14.06 15.86 -15.98
CA CYS A 181 -12.74 16.28 -16.47
C CYS A 181 -11.62 16.17 -15.40
N ASN A 182 -11.99 16.13 -14.12
CA ASN A 182 -11.08 16.10 -12.98
C ASN A 182 -11.04 14.73 -12.27
N VAL A 183 -11.81 13.73 -12.70
CA VAL A 183 -11.85 12.39 -12.07
C VAL A 183 -10.45 11.75 -12.05
N GLY A 184 -9.59 12.05 -13.03
CA GLY A 184 -8.19 11.60 -13.03
C GLY A 184 -7.40 12.03 -11.79
N HIS A 185 -7.73 13.18 -11.18
CA HIS A 185 -7.09 13.68 -9.95
C HIS A 185 -7.46 12.88 -8.70
N ALA A 186 -8.54 12.06 -8.73
CA ALA A 186 -8.88 11.18 -7.62
C ALA A 186 -7.72 10.24 -7.28
N SER A 187 -7.11 9.64 -8.30
CA SER A 187 -5.95 8.74 -8.15
C SER A 187 -4.73 9.45 -7.55
N THR A 188 -4.53 10.72 -7.89
CA THR A 188 -3.47 11.56 -7.33
C THR A 188 -3.74 11.88 -5.86
N CYS A 189 -4.99 12.22 -5.52
CA CYS A 189 -5.39 12.47 -4.12
C CYS A 189 -5.19 11.23 -3.25
N ASN A 190 -5.57 10.05 -3.77
CA ASN A 190 -5.34 8.77 -3.10
C ASN A 190 -3.85 8.56 -2.84
N SER A 191 -3.04 8.60 -3.89
CA SER A 191 -1.60 8.35 -3.84
C SER A 191 -0.86 9.30 -2.89
N VAL A 192 -1.05 10.61 -3.07
CA VAL A 192 -0.31 11.63 -2.29
C VAL A 192 -0.86 11.71 -0.86
N GLY A 193 -2.19 11.63 -0.68
CA GLY A 193 -2.82 11.65 0.63
C GLY A 193 -2.38 10.47 1.50
N GLN A 194 -2.50 9.23 1.00
CA GLN A 194 -2.05 8.05 1.74
C GLN A 194 -0.55 8.09 2.05
N THR A 195 0.29 8.56 1.12
CA THR A 195 1.74 8.71 1.36
C THR A 195 2.03 9.72 2.47
N ALA A 196 1.33 10.86 2.48
CA ALA A 196 1.46 11.86 3.54
C ALA A 196 1.03 11.31 4.91
N GLY A 197 -0.10 10.58 4.95
CA GLY A 197 -0.55 9.88 6.15
C GLY A 197 0.44 8.80 6.61
N TYR A 198 0.95 8.00 5.68
CA TYR A 198 1.97 6.98 5.97
C TYR A 198 3.22 7.60 6.59
N PHE A 199 3.71 8.71 6.04
CA PHE A 199 4.84 9.44 6.58
C PHE A 199 4.59 9.92 8.02
N LEU A 200 3.41 10.49 8.30
CA LEU A 200 3.04 10.95 9.63
C LEU A 200 2.90 9.77 10.62
N GLY A 201 2.30 8.66 10.18
CA GLY A 201 2.08 7.45 10.97
C GLY A 201 3.34 6.64 11.25
N TYR A 202 4.35 6.74 10.37
CA TYR A 202 5.58 5.98 10.44
C TYR A 202 6.76 6.84 10.85
N VAL A 203 7.23 7.70 9.96
CA VAL A 203 8.52 8.39 10.12
C VAL A 203 8.45 9.50 11.15
N ALA A 204 7.44 10.37 11.05
CA ALA A 204 7.27 11.45 12.02
C ALA A 204 7.03 10.88 13.42
N PHE A 205 6.21 9.83 13.51
CA PHE A 205 6.00 9.10 14.76
C PHE A 205 7.30 8.51 15.31
N MET A 206 8.05 7.71 14.53
CA MET A 206 9.30 7.08 14.97
C MET A 206 10.37 8.08 15.38
N ALA A 207 10.46 9.23 14.71
CA ALA A 207 11.37 10.30 15.08
C ALA A 207 10.96 10.94 16.42
N LEU A 208 9.67 11.25 16.59
CA LEU A 208 9.16 11.88 17.82
C LEU A 208 9.09 10.92 19.02
N GLU A 209 9.02 9.62 18.79
CA GLU A 209 9.07 8.57 19.83
C GLU A 209 10.50 8.33 20.34
N SER A 210 11.51 8.55 19.51
CA SER A 210 12.91 8.37 19.90
C SER A 210 13.39 9.49 20.82
N ALA A 211 13.73 9.14 22.06
CA ALA A 211 14.35 10.04 23.03
C ALA A 211 15.69 10.58 22.52
N GLU A 212 16.52 9.73 21.92
CA GLU A 212 17.82 10.11 21.34
C GLU A 212 17.65 11.15 20.23
N PHE A 213 16.67 10.96 19.35
CA PHE A 213 16.37 11.92 18.29
C PHE A 213 15.92 13.26 18.88
N CYS A 214 14.98 13.21 19.82
CA CYS A 214 14.43 14.41 20.44
C CYS A 214 15.50 15.19 21.21
N ASN A 215 16.37 14.51 21.96
CA ASN A 215 17.48 15.13 22.69
C ASN A 215 18.56 15.70 21.76
N SER A 216 18.78 15.07 20.60
CA SER A 216 19.80 15.51 19.64
C SER A 216 19.35 16.69 18.77
N TYR A 217 18.06 16.76 18.40
CA TYR A 217 17.57 17.69 17.38
C TYR A 217 16.46 18.64 17.82
N LEU A 218 15.69 18.33 18.87
CA LEU A 218 14.48 19.08 19.21
C LEU A 218 14.48 19.70 20.62
N ARG A 219 15.14 19.07 21.59
CA ARG A 219 15.18 19.52 22.99
C ARG A 219 16.48 20.25 23.30
N SER A 220 16.37 21.22 24.22
CA SER A 220 17.52 21.86 24.86
C SER A 220 17.97 21.13 26.13
N GLU A 221 17.04 20.45 26.82
CA GLU A 221 17.31 19.64 28.01
C GLU A 221 17.04 18.16 27.72
N PRO A 222 17.99 17.24 28.00
CA PRO A 222 17.81 15.82 27.75
C PRO A 222 16.72 15.22 28.63
N ALA A 223 15.91 14.33 28.07
CA ALA A 223 14.94 13.51 28.80
C ALA A 223 14.89 12.09 28.23
N ASP A 224 14.48 11.13 29.07
CA ASP A 224 14.60 9.69 28.76
C ASP A 224 13.50 9.17 27.81
N GLU A 225 12.43 9.92 27.61
CA GLU A 225 11.31 9.57 26.73
C GLU A 225 11.26 10.47 25.49
N GLY A 226 10.68 9.99 24.39
CA GLY A 226 10.37 10.81 23.22
C GLY A 226 9.41 11.97 23.52
N LEU A 227 9.25 12.89 22.56
CA LEU A 227 8.21 13.94 22.65
C LEU A 227 6.79 13.37 22.51
N VAL A 228 6.65 12.25 21.80
CA VAL A 228 5.36 11.60 21.56
C VAL A 228 5.49 10.12 21.90
N THR A 229 4.68 9.65 22.83
CA THR A 229 4.56 8.22 23.13
C THR A 229 3.53 7.57 22.19
N LEU A 230 3.64 6.25 21.98
CA LEU A 230 2.64 5.51 21.20
C LEU A 230 1.20 5.67 21.72
N PRO A 231 0.93 5.57 23.05
CA PRO A 231 -0.36 5.93 23.61
C PRO A 231 -0.82 7.34 23.22
N GLY A 232 0.06 8.34 23.38
CA GLY A 232 -0.25 9.74 23.06
C GLY A 232 -0.59 9.93 21.57
N PHE A 233 0.16 9.28 20.68
CA PHE A 233 -0.09 9.32 19.24
C PHE A 233 -1.44 8.72 18.86
N LEU A 234 -1.75 7.53 19.40
CA LEU A 234 -3.04 6.84 19.18
C LEU A 234 -4.21 7.67 19.73
N TRP A 235 -4.04 8.27 20.90
CA TRP A 235 -5.06 9.12 21.50
C TRP A 235 -5.36 10.35 20.62
N PHE A 236 -4.31 11.07 20.20
CA PHE A 236 -4.43 12.25 19.36
C PHE A 236 -5.12 11.94 18.03
N TRP A 237 -4.66 10.93 17.30
CA TRP A 237 -5.27 10.56 16.02
C TRP A 237 -6.66 9.99 16.20
N GLY A 238 -6.92 9.22 17.26
CA GLY A 238 -8.26 8.78 17.62
C GLY A 238 -9.25 9.95 17.71
N LEU A 239 -8.87 11.03 18.42
CA LEU A 239 -9.66 12.25 18.51
C LEU A 239 -9.82 12.97 17.17
N VAL A 240 -8.73 13.08 16.39
CA VAL A 240 -8.79 13.67 15.04
C VAL A 240 -9.77 12.91 14.15
N PHE A 241 -9.77 11.57 14.16
CA PHE A 241 -10.74 10.76 13.43
C PHE A 241 -12.18 11.08 13.87
N LEU A 242 -12.48 11.13 15.17
CA LEU A 242 -13.83 11.43 15.66
C LEU A 242 -14.30 12.84 15.25
N VAL A 243 -13.45 13.85 15.42
CA VAL A 243 -13.78 15.25 15.12
C VAL A 243 -14.01 15.41 13.61
N THR A 244 -13.08 14.91 12.81
CA THR A 244 -13.13 15.06 11.35
C THR A 244 -14.32 14.30 10.75
N THR A 245 -14.62 13.11 11.26
CA THR A 245 -15.82 12.34 10.87
C THR A 245 -17.08 13.12 11.18
N THR A 246 -17.16 13.75 12.35
CA THR A 246 -18.31 14.59 12.74
C THR A 246 -18.46 15.79 11.81
N LEU A 247 -17.35 16.46 11.46
CA LEU A 247 -17.36 17.58 10.52
C LEU A 247 -17.82 17.14 9.12
N VAL A 248 -17.34 16.02 8.60
CA VAL A 248 -17.77 15.47 7.30
C VAL A 248 -19.24 15.05 7.35
N ALA A 249 -19.69 14.46 8.45
CA ALA A 249 -21.08 14.06 8.64
C ALA A 249 -22.04 15.25 8.56
N LEU A 250 -21.70 16.37 9.21
CA LEU A 250 -22.54 17.57 9.31
C LEU A 250 -22.43 18.50 8.10
N LEU A 251 -21.20 18.80 7.65
CA LEU A 251 -20.95 19.88 6.68
C LEU A 251 -21.09 19.41 5.22
N LYS A 252 -20.72 18.18 4.90
CA LYS A 252 -20.66 17.71 3.52
C LYS A 252 -21.92 16.95 3.16
N ARG A 253 -22.90 17.53 2.45
CA ARG A 253 -24.05 16.73 1.96
C ARG A 253 -23.66 15.89 0.74
N GLU A 254 -24.13 14.66 0.68
CA GLU A 254 -24.05 13.82 -0.52
C GLU A 254 -25.13 14.31 -1.49
N SER A 255 -24.72 14.93 -2.60
CA SER A 255 -25.66 15.31 -3.65
C SER A 255 -26.18 14.04 -4.32
N LEU A 256 -27.52 13.89 -4.39
CA LEU A 256 -28.16 12.89 -5.25
C LEU A 256 -27.56 12.98 -6.66
N PRO A 257 -27.43 11.87 -7.40
CA PRO A 257 -26.91 11.89 -8.76
C PRO A 257 -27.80 12.78 -9.63
N SER A 258 -27.43 14.05 -9.76
CA SER A 258 -28.13 15.02 -10.61
C SER A 258 -27.73 14.73 -12.05
N ALA A 259 -28.73 14.50 -12.91
CA ALA A 259 -28.59 14.37 -14.36
C ALA A 259 -27.77 15.50 -15.02
N GLU A 260 -27.62 16.65 -14.34
CA GLU A 260 -26.82 17.80 -14.79
C GLU A 260 -25.29 17.56 -14.82
N ARG A 261 -24.74 16.58 -14.08
CA ARG A 261 -23.27 16.34 -14.05
C ARG A 261 -22.76 15.38 -15.11
N GLY A 262 -23.64 14.94 -16.02
CA GLY A 262 -23.30 14.06 -17.12
C GLY A 262 -22.89 12.65 -16.72
N HIS A 263 -22.57 12.33 -15.46
CA HIS A 263 -22.28 10.97 -15.00
C HIS A 263 -23.46 10.05 -15.33
N GLU A 264 -23.21 9.08 -16.22
CA GLU A 264 -24.11 7.95 -16.46
C GLU A 264 -24.54 7.41 -15.10
N GLU A 265 -25.86 7.25 -14.93
CA GLU A 265 -26.45 6.70 -13.70
C GLU A 265 -25.66 5.46 -13.29
N SER A 266 -25.01 5.51 -12.10
CA SER A 266 -24.39 4.31 -11.56
C SER A 266 -25.52 3.30 -11.36
N VAL A 267 -25.57 2.27 -12.19
CA VAL A 267 -26.63 1.26 -12.14
C VAL A 267 -26.71 0.73 -10.71
N ASP A 268 -27.86 0.89 -10.06
CA ASP A 268 -28.10 0.31 -8.73
C ASP A 268 -28.13 -1.21 -8.89
N LEU A 269 -26.98 -1.83 -8.65
CA LEU A 269 -26.79 -3.27 -8.78
C LEU A 269 -27.02 -3.94 -7.43
N ASN A 270 -27.80 -5.01 -7.46
CA ASN A 270 -27.95 -5.90 -6.32
C ASN A 270 -26.60 -6.59 -6.02
N ILE A 271 -26.31 -6.96 -4.77
CA ILE A 271 -25.06 -7.61 -4.32
C ILE A 271 -24.62 -8.70 -5.30
N LYS A 272 -25.54 -9.61 -5.66
CA LYS A 272 -25.27 -10.73 -6.58
C LYS A 272 -24.87 -10.27 -7.98
N GLN A 273 -25.45 -9.18 -8.46
CA GLN A 273 -25.13 -8.60 -9.77
C GLN A 273 -23.76 -7.90 -9.75
N THR A 274 -23.41 -7.24 -8.64
CA THR A 274 -22.09 -6.62 -8.44
C THR A 274 -20.98 -7.68 -8.37
N TYR A 275 -21.20 -8.78 -7.64
CA TYR A 275 -20.26 -9.91 -7.65
C TYR A 275 -20.13 -10.57 -9.03
N ARG A 276 -21.24 -10.75 -9.77
CA ARG A 276 -21.16 -11.27 -11.15
C ARG A 276 -20.36 -10.34 -12.06
N LEU A 277 -20.62 -9.04 -11.99
CA LEU A 277 -19.88 -8.04 -12.76
C LEU A 277 -18.38 -8.11 -12.45
N LEU A 278 -18.02 -8.20 -11.18
CA LEU A 278 -16.62 -8.36 -10.77
C LEU A 278 -15.99 -9.62 -11.38
N LEU A 279 -16.70 -10.75 -11.32
CA LEU A 279 -16.24 -12.01 -11.92
C LEU A 279 -16.10 -11.90 -13.45
N ASP A 280 -16.98 -11.17 -14.10
CA ASP A 280 -16.93 -10.93 -15.54
C ASP A 280 -15.70 -10.08 -15.92
N ILE A 281 -15.37 -9.04 -15.13
CA ILE A 281 -14.14 -8.24 -15.29
C ILE A 281 -12.90 -9.12 -15.15
N ILE A 282 -12.84 -9.94 -14.09
CA ILE A 282 -11.69 -10.81 -13.81
C ILE A 282 -11.45 -11.82 -14.95
N LYS A 283 -12.52 -12.31 -15.60
CA LYS A 283 -12.42 -13.26 -16.72
C LYS A 283 -11.90 -12.65 -18.02
N MET A 284 -11.80 -11.32 -18.13
CA MET A 284 -11.30 -10.67 -19.33
C MET A 284 -9.81 -10.99 -19.51
N LYS A 285 -9.42 -11.46 -20.71
CA LYS A 285 -8.02 -11.84 -21.01
C LYS A 285 -6.99 -10.73 -20.67
N PRO A 286 -7.22 -9.44 -21.00
CA PRO A 286 -6.28 -8.38 -20.62
C PRO A 286 -6.11 -8.24 -19.11
N ILE A 287 -7.21 -8.41 -18.35
CA ILE A 287 -7.19 -8.33 -16.89
C ILE A 287 -6.47 -9.54 -16.27
N LEU A 288 -6.62 -10.74 -16.82
CA LEU A 288 -5.87 -11.91 -16.36
C LEU A 288 -4.36 -11.74 -16.56
N ILE A 289 -3.93 -11.23 -17.71
CA ILE A 289 -2.50 -10.96 -17.97
C ILE A 289 -2.00 -9.86 -17.03
N LEU A 290 -2.77 -8.78 -16.86
CA LEU A 290 -2.42 -7.71 -15.93
C LEU A 290 -2.34 -8.21 -14.48
N THR A 291 -3.26 -9.07 -14.07
CA THR A 291 -3.27 -9.72 -12.75
C THR A 291 -2.00 -10.53 -12.55
N ALA A 292 -1.62 -11.35 -13.53
CA ALA A 292 -0.37 -12.12 -13.47
C ALA A 292 0.84 -11.19 -13.31
N ILE A 293 0.90 -10.09 -14.06
CA ILE A 293 1.98 -9.08 -13.93
C ILE A 293 2.02 -8.48 -12.53
N LEU A 294 0.89 -7.98 -12.02
CA LEU A 294 0.81 -7.31 -10.72
C LEU A 294 1.19 -8.23 -9.56
N LEU A 295 0.79 -9.50 -9.63
CA LEU A 295 1.07 -10.48 -8.57
C LEU A 295 2.52 -10.97 -8.55
N THR A 296 3.26 -10.85 -9.66
CA THR A 296 4.58 -11.49 -9.79
C THR A 296 5.75 -10.51 -9.89
N VAL A 297 5.53 -9.30 -10.40
CA VAL A 297 6.61 -8.31 -10.62
C VAL A 297 7.40 -7.96 -9.36
N LYS A 298 6.72 -7.88 -8.20
CA LYS A 298 7.34 -7.46 -6.95
C LYS A 298 8.18 -8.55 -6.29
N ILE A 299 8.08 -9.81 -6.72
CA ILE A 299 8.95 -10.90 -6.23
C ILE A 299 10.42 -10.54 -6.45
N GLY A 300 10.76 -9.95 -7.60
CA GLY A 300 12.14 -9.56 -7.92
C GLY A 300 12.75 -8.49 -7.00
N PHE A 301 11.93 -7.85 -6.16
CA PHE A 301 12.34 -6.79 -5.24
C PHE A 301 12.00 -7.11 -3.77
N ALA A 302 11.31 -8.22 -3.50
CA ALA A 302 10.68 -8.50 -2.22
C ALA A 302 11.69 -8.55 -1.07
N ALA A 303 12.80 -9.28 -1.24
CA ALA A 303 13.86 -9.35 -0.22
C ALA A 303 14.48 -7.98 0.07
N CYS A 304 14.67 -7.17 -0.97
CA CYS A 304 15.19 -5.82 -0.84
C CYS A 304 14.23 -4.91 -0.05
N ASP A 305 12.95 -4.93 -0.42
CA ASP A 305 11.90 -4.08 0.16
C ASP A 305 11.61 -4.45 1.62
N ALA A 306 11.59 -5.75 1.93
CA ALA A 306 11.11 -6.26 3.22
C ALA A 306 12.21 -6.46 4.27
N VAL A 307 13.41 -6.86 3.84
CA VAL A 307 14.44 -7.39 4.76
C VAL A 307 15.61 -6.43 4.95
N SER A 308 15.98 -5.62 3.95
CA SER A 308 17.21 -4.80 4.00
C SER A 308 17.24 -3.81 5.16
N SER A 309 16.12 -3.14 5.46
CA SER A 309 16.06 -2.19 6.58
C SER A 309 16.22 -2.88 7.93
N LEU A 310 15.66 -4.08 8.10
CA LEU A 310 15.82 -4.89 9.31
C LEU A 310 17.28 -5.38 9.45
N LYS A 311 17.92 -5.78 8.35
CA LYS A 311 19.34 -6.17 8.35
C LYS A 311 20.30 -5.03 8.65
N LEU A 312 19.97 -3.80 8.27
CA LEU A 312 20.75 -2.62 8.68
C LEU A 312 20.66 -2.40 10.19
N ILE A 313 19.51 -2.67 10.82
CA ILE A 313 19.35 -2.62 12.27
C ILE A 313 20.18 -3.73 12.93
N ASP A 314 20.12 -4.96 12.42
CA ASP A 314 20.93 -6.08 12.91
C ASP A 314 22.45 -5.80 12.80
N ALA A 315 22.86 -5.06 11.77
CA ALA A 315 24.23 -4.62 11.57
C ALA A 315 24.65 -3.43 12.45
N GLY A 316 23.75 -2.90 13.28
CA GLY A 316 24.03 -1.87 14.29
C GLY A 316 23.62 -0.45 13.92
N VAL A 317 22.92 -0.22 12.79
CA VAL A 317 22.40 1.12 12.45
C VAL A 317 21.22 1.46 13.37
N PRO A 318 21.25 2.62 14.08
CA PRO A 318 20.14 3.06 14.91
C PRO A 318 18.83 3.28 14.11
N LYS A 319 17.69 2.89 14.70
CA LYS A 319 16.36 2.97 14.07
C LYS A 319 15.95 4.39 13.68
N ASP A 320 16.32 5.38 14.49
CA ASP A 320 16.03 6.80 14.26
C ASP A 320 16.80 7.31 13.03
N LYS A 321 18.06 6.89 12.85
CA LYS A 321 18.85 7.23 11.65
C LYS A 321 18.22 6.66 10.38
N LEU A 322 17.71 5.42 10.42
CA LEU A 322 16.98 4.84 9.29
C LEU A 322 15.66 5.55 9.02
N ALA A 323 14.89 5.89 10.06
CA ALA A 323 13.67 6.69 9.90
C ALA A 323 13.98 8.07 9.28
N LEU A 324 15.09 8.69 9.69
CA LEU A 324 15.53 9.97 9.15
C LEU A 324 15.93 9.92 7.67
N LEU A 325 16.34 8.77 7.13
CA LEU A 325 16.57 8.63 5.68
C LEU A 325 15.32 8.96 4.87
N VAL A 326 14.13 8.74 5.44
CA VAL A 326 12.86 8.99 4.76
C VAL A 326 12.52 10.49 4.75
N VAL A 327 12.98 11.28 5.73
CA VAL A 327 12.61 12.70 5.86
C VAL A 327 13.02 13.53 4.63
N PRO A 328 14.28 13.50 4.14
CA PRO A 328 14.65 14.18 2.90
C PRO A 328 13.94 13.64 1.66
N LEU A 329 13.41 12.42 1.73
CA LEU A 329 12.73 11.77 0.62
C LEU A 329 11.25 12.11 0.53
N VAL A 330 10.60 12.59 1.59
CA VAL A 330 9.18 12.98 1.51
C VAL A 330 8.92 14.10 0.49
N PRO A 331 9.69 15.21 0.48
CA PRO A 331 9.50 16.23 -0.55
C PRO A 331 9.67 15.63 -1.95
N LEU A 332 10.66 14.74 -2.11
CA LEU A 332 10.85 14.01 -3.36
C LEU A 332 9.62 13.14 -3.69
N GLN A 333 9.03 12.43 -2.73
CA GLN A 333 7.84 11.59 -2.94
C GLN A 333 6.59 12.40 -3.31
N ILE A 334 6.47 13.63 -2.83
CA ILE A 334 5.34 14.52 -3.16
C ILE A 334 5.56 15.17 -4.54
N VAL A 335 6.78 15.61 -4.83
CA VAL A 335 7.11 16.32 -6.08
C VAL A 335 7.26 15.37 -7.26
N LEU A 336 7.83 14.18 -7.06
CA LEU A 336 8.16 13.24 -8.11
C LEU A 336 6.93 12.78 -8.92
N PRO A 337 5.77 12.44 -8.32
CA PRO A 337 4.55 12.16 -9.07
C PRO A 337 4.10 13.33 -9.96
N LEU A 338 4.26 14.58 -9.51
CA LEU A 338 3.91 15.76 -10.31
C LEU A 338 4.82 15.89 -11.53
N VAL A 339 6.11 15.62 -11.38
CA VAL A 339 7.09 15.64 -12.47
C VAL A 339 6.87 14.48 -13.44
N ILE A 340 6.74 13.25 -12.91
CA ILE A 340 6.52 12.02 -13.68
C ILE A 340 5.17 12.05 -14.39
N SER A 341 4.16 12.72 -13.83
CA SER A 341 2.83 12.82 -14.44
C SER A 341 2.87 13.29 -15.89
N LYS A 342 3.80 14.19 -16.24
CA LYS A 342 4.00 14.68 -17.62
C LYS A 342 4.40 13.58 -18.60
N TYR A 343 5.06 12.54 -18.10
CA TYR A 343 5.51 11.39 -18.87
C TYR A 343 4.53 10.21 -18.82
N THR A 344 3.63 10.18 -17.83
CA THR A 344 2.62 9.12 -17.68
C THR A 344 1.23 9.52 -18.19
N THR A 345 0.96 10.79 -18.47
CA THR A 345 -0.30 11.24 -19.11
C THR A 345 -0.40 10.89 -20.60
N GLY A 346 0.69 10.43 -21.22
CA GLY A 346 0.72 10.03 -22.62
C GLY A 346 -0.02 8.72 -22.93
N PRO A 347 0.01 8.26 -24.20
CA PRO A 347 -0.59 6.99 -24.62
C PRO A 347 0.06 5.76 -23.98
N ARG A 348 1.25 5.91 -23.38
CA ARG A 348 2.11 4.81 -22.96
C ARG A 348 2.70 4.95 -21.54
N PRO A 349 1.87 5.04 -20.48
CA PRO A 349 2.35 5.19 -19.10
C PRO A 349 3.27 4.06 -18.63
N MET A 350 3.00 2.82 -19.04
CA MET A 350 3.78 1.64 -18.63
C MET A 350 5.17 1.56 -19.25
N GLU A 351 5.53 2.43 -20.21
CA GLU A 351 6.94 2.55 -20.63
C GLU A 351 7.84 3.11 -19.52
N VAL A 352 7.30 4.02 -18.68
CA VAL A 352 8.02 4.50 -17.49
C VAL A 352 8.22 3.34 -16.50
N TYR A 353 7.17 2.52 -16.32
CA TYR A 353 7.22 1.31 -15.49
C TYR A 353 8.33 0.34 -15.95
N LEU A 354 8.39 0.05 -17.25
CA LEU A 354 9.39 -0.85 -17.84
C LEU A 354 10.82 -0.30 -17.77
N LYS A 355 11.00 1.01 -17.87
CA LYS A 355 12.32 1.66 -17.74
C LYS A 355 12.82 1.64 -16.31
N ALA A 356 11.94 1.73 -15.32
CA ALA A 356 12.31 1.74 -13.90
C ALA A 356 12.79 0.37 -13.38
N ILE A 357 12.27 -0.74 -13.93
CA ILE A 357 12.59 -2.10 -13.46
C ILE A 357 14.09 -2.42 -13.48
N PRO A 358 14.85 -2.24 -14.58
CA PRO A 358 16.28 -2.52 -14.60
C PRO A 358 17.08 -1.71 -13.57
N TYR A 359 16.73 -0.44 -13.37
CA TYR A 359 17.37 0.38 -12.33
C TYR A 359 17.09 -0.18 -10.95
N ARG A 360 15.84 -0.60 -10.68
CA ARG A 360 15.47 -1.19 -9.39
C ARG A 360 16.20 -2.50 -9.13
N ILE A 361 16.37 -3.37 -10.14
CA ILE A 361 17.15 -4.60 -10.02
C ILE A 361 18.61 -4.29 -9.67
N ALA A 362 19.23 -3.34 -10.37
CA ALA A 362 20.61 -2.95 -10.10
C ALA A 362 20.78 -2.31 -8.70
N LEU A 363 19.82 -1.48 -8.29
CA LEU A 363 19.84 -0.84 -6.98
C LEU A 363 19.60 -1.83 -5.83
N THR A 364 18.86 -2.92 -6.06
CA THR A 364 18.72 -4.03 -5.10
C THR A 364 20.07 -4.69 -4.82
N LEU A 365 20.89 -4.94 -5.84
CA LEU A 365 22.24 -5.46 -5.66
C LEU A 365 23.12 -4.48 -4.87
N LEU A 366 23.03 -3.20 -5.19
CA LEU A 366 23.77 -2.17 -4.47
C LEU A 366 23.32 -2.07 -3.01
N ALA A 367 22.02 -2.16 -2.72
CA ALA A 367 21.49 -2.16 -1.36
C ALA A 367 22.02 -3.35 -0.55
N ALA A 368 22.02 -4.56 -1.12
CA ALA A 368 22.57 -5.74 -0.47
C ALA A 368 24.09 -5.61 -0.21
N ALA A 369 24.84 -5.02 -1.15
CA ALA A 369 26.26 -4.72 -0.95
C ALA A 369 26.47 -3.72 0.19
N VAL A 370 25.64 -2.67 0.30
CA VAL A 370 25.70 -1.71 1.40
C VAL A 370 25.44 -2.40 2.74
N VAL A 371 24.43 -3.28 2.83
CA VAL A 371 24.16 -4.10 4.02
C VAL A 371 25.38 -4.95 4.39
N TRP A 372 26.01 -5.60 3.42
CA TRP A 372 27.22 -6.42 3.64
C TRP A 372 28.39 -5.63 4.22
N PHE A 373 28.64 -4.42 3.73
CA PHE A 373 29.73 -3.56 4.22
C PHE A 373 29.37 -2.81 5.52
N THR A 374 28.11 -2.82 5.95
CA THR A 374 27.64 -2.06 7.10
C THR A 374 28.43 -2.35 8.38
N PRO A 375 28.68 -3.63 8.77
CA PRO A 375 29.40 -3.93 10.01
C PRO A 375 30.85 -3.44 10.03
N ALA A 376 31.47 -3.24 8.86
CA ALA A 376 32.83 -2.71 8.75
C ALA A 376 32.89 -1.18 8.84
N MET A 377 31.75 -0.49 8.63
CA MET A 377 31.64 0.97 8.58
C MET A 377 31.11 1.59 9.88
N ILE A 378 30.46 0.79 10.73
CA ILE A 378 29.89 1.23 12.01
C ILE A 378 30.84 0.85 13.13
N TYR A 379 31.17 1.83 13.97
CA TYR A 379 31.92 1.64 15.21
C TYR A 379 31.07 2.10 16.37
N ASP A 380 30.81 1.22 17.34
CA ASP A 380 30.13 1.55 18.61
C ASP A 380 28.76 2.25 18.41
N HIS A 381 27.93 1.71 17.51
CA HIS A 381 26.63 2.27 17.07
C HIS A 381 26.67 3.68 16.46
N HIS A 382 27.85 4.28 16.30
CA HIS A 382 28.02 5.55 15.62
C HIS A 382 28.03 5.34 14.10
N VAL A 383 27.12 6.03 13.40
CA VAL A 383 27.00 6.02 11.94
C VAL A 383 27.78 7.22 11.39
N PRO A 384 28.92 7.02 10.71
CA PRO A 384 29.68 8.13 10.15
C PRO A 384 28.88 8.89 9.08
N TYR A 385 29.06 10.21 8.99
CA TYR A 385 28.32 11.05 8.04
C TYR A 385 28.47 10.60 6.57
N TYR A 386 29.67 10.18 6.16
CA TYR A 386 29.90 9.69 4.81
C TYR A 386 29.08 8.42 4.51
N TYR A 387 28.97 7.52 5.50
CA TYR A 387 28.22 6.28 5.36
C TYR A 387 26.71 6.56 5.34
N TYR A 388 26.26 7.50 6.17
CA TYR A 388 24.89 8.00 6.12
C TYR A 388 24.52 8.60 4.75
N LEU A 389 25.43 9.35 4.12
CA LEU A 389 25.23 9.89 2.77
C LEU A 389 25.12 8.78 1.71
N ILE A 390 25.91 7.70 1.83
CA ILE A 390 25.81 6.51 0.96
C ILE A 390 24.44 5.85 1.11
N LEU A 391 23.99 5.63 2.35
CA LEU A 391 22.66 5.09 2.64
C LEU A 391 21.55 5.95 2.05
N LEU A 392 21.61 7.27 2.28
CA LEU A 392 20.62 8.22 1.76
C LEU A 392 20.58 8.23 0.23
N THR A 393 21.74 8.19 -0.42
CA THR A 393 21.84 8.19 -1.89
C THR A 393 21.30 6.88 -2.47
N ASN A 394 21.71 5.73 -1.94
CA ASN A 394 21.23 4.43 -2.39
C ASN A 394 19.71 4.31 -2.20
N TYR A 395 19.22 4.60 -1.00
CA TYR A 395 17.81 4.53 -0.68
C TYR A 395 16.98 5.55 -1.49
N GLY A 396 17.49 6.77 -1.67
CA GLY A 396 16.83 7.79 -2.49
C GLY A 396 16.69 7.39 -3.96
N LEU A 397 17.76 6.87 -4.58
CA LEU A 397 17.70 6.34 -5.95
C LEU A 397 16.72 5.16 -6.07
N TYR A 398 16.73 4.27 -5.08
CA TYR A 398 15.80 3.14 -5.03
C TYR A 398 14.35 3.60 -4.97
N GLN A 399 14.05 4.59 -4.11
CA GLN A 399 12.72 5.17 -4.00
C GLN A 399 12.26 5.84 -5.29
N ILE A 400 13.13 6.57 -6.01
CA ILE A 400 12.78 7.17 -7.31
C ILE A 400 12.27 6.09 -8.27
N ALA A 401 12.97 4.95 -8.38
CA ALA A 401 12.56 3.85 -9.24
C ALA A 401 11.22 3.23 -8.78
N LEU A 402 11.06 3.00 -7.48
CA LEU A 402 9.84 2.47 -6.87
C LEU A 402 8.63 3.36 -7.15
N TYR A 403 8.73 4.67 -6.88
CA TYR A 403 7.64 5.62 -7.10
C TYR A 403 7.34 5.85 -8.59
N SER A 404 8.37 5.79 -9.45
CA SER A 404 8.16 5.83 -10.91
C SER A 404 7.29 4.67 -11.38
N MET A 405 7.52 3.47 -10.85
CA MET A 405 6.67 2.30 -11.13
C MET A 405 5.25 2.51 -10.58
N PHE A 406 5.12 3.00 -9.34
CA PHE A 406 3.82 3.22 -8.72
C PHE A 406 2.95 4.23 -9.49
N VAL A 407 3.51 5.39 -9.85
CA VAL A 407 2.79 6.43 -10.60
C VAL A 407 2.40 5.92 -11.99
N ALA A 408 3.29 5.19 -12.67
CA ALA A 408 3.01 4.64 -13.99
C ALA A 408 1.87 3.62 -13.98
N VAL A 409 1.82 2.72 -12.99
CA VAL A 409 0.74 1.72 -12.89
C VAL A 409 -0.59 2.37 -12.51
N MET A 410 -0.59 3.37 -11.63
CA MET A 410 -1.80 4.12 -11.27
C MET A 410 -2.36 4.92 -12.44
N ALA A 411 -1.49 5.55 -13.25
CA ALA A 411 -1.89 6.21 -14.49
C ALA A 411 -2.48 5.20 -15.49
N PHE A 412 -1.91 4.00 -15.57
CA PHE A 412 -2.47 2.94 -16.41
C PHE A 412 -3.84 2.47 -15.91
N PHE A 413 -4.03 2.27 -14.60
CA PHE A 413 -5.31 1.88 -13.99
C PHE A 413 -6.41 2.90 -14.26
N ALA A 414 -6.12 4.19 -14.07
CA ALA A 414 -7.06 5.27 -14.34
C ALA A 414 -7.49 5.31 -15.82
N ARG A 415 -6.60 4.95 -16.74
CA ARG A 415 -6.88 4.91 -18.18
C ARG A 415 -7.74 3.73 -18.62
N ILE A 416 -7.49 2.53 -18.07
CA ILE A 416 -8.17 1.30 -18.50
C ILE A 416 -9.50 1.06 -17.78
N SER A 417 -9.72 1.70 -16.64
CA SER A 417 -10.94 1.49 -15.86
C SER A 417 -12.16 2.06 -16.59
N ASP A 418 -13.17 1.21 -16.77
CA ASP A 418 -14.41 1.57 -17.42
C ASP A 418 -15.18 2.62 -16.58
N PRO A 419 -15.51 3.82 -17.12
CA PRO A 419 -16.22 4.86 -16.39
C PRO A 419 -17.56 4.42 -15.79
N ALA A 420 -18.26 3.47 -16.42
CA ALA A 420 -19.56 2.98 -15.96
C ALA A 420 -19.46 2.12 -14.68
N VAL A 421 -18.31 1.48 -14.46
CA VAL A 421 -18.05 0.57 -13.34
C VAL A 421 -16.74 0.91 -12.62
N GLY A 422 -16.31 2.18 -12.72
CA GLY A 422 -14.96 2.63 -12.38
C GLY A 422 -14.58 2.38 -10.92
N GLY A 423 -15.54 2.44 -9.99
CA GLY A 423 -15.29 2.18 -8.57
C GLY A 423 -14.88 0.74 -8.28
N THR A 424 -15.65 -0.23 -8.77
CA THR A 424 -15.35 -1.66 -8.61
C THR A 424 -14.08 -2.04 -9.39
N TYR A 425 -13.88 -1.47 -10.58
CA TYR A 425 -12.70 -1.73 -11.42
C TYR A 425 -11.40 -1.22 -10.77
N MET A 426 -11.38 0.02 -10.30
CA MET A 426 -10.22 0.59 -9.60
C MET A 426 -9.94 -0.18 -8.30
N THR A 427 -10.98 -0.55 -7.55
CA THR A 427 -10.83 -1.35 -6.33
C THR A 427 -10.19 -2.70 -6.63
N LEU A 428 -10.61 -3.39 -7.69
CA LEU A 428 -10.00 -4.64 -8.15
C LEU A 428 -8.50 -4.47 -8.42
N LEU A 429 -8.13 -3.49 -9.26
CA LEU A 429 -6.74 -3.27 -9.66
C LEU A 429 -5.84 -2.88 -8.48
N ASN A 430 -6.33 -2.00 -7.59
CA ASN A 430 -5.63 -1.62 -6.36
C ASN A 430 -5.44 -2.83 -5.43
N THR A 431 -6.49 -3.65 -5.26
CA THR A 431 -6.42 -4.86 -4.43
C THR A 431 -5.38 -5.84 -4.97
N LEU A 432 -5.35 -6.08 -6.29
CA LEU A 432 -4.36 -6.95 -6.93
C LEU A 432 -2.93 -6.42 -6.79
N SER A 433 -2.73 -5.11 -6.94
CA SER A 433 -1.42 -4.47 -6.77
C SER A 433 -0.91 -4.56 -5.31
N ASN A 434 -1.82 -4.42 -4.34
CA ASN A 434 -1.52 -4.59 -2.92
C ASN A 434 -1.19 -6.05 -2.60
N LEU A 435 -2.02 -6.99 -3.05
CA LEU A 435 -1.77 -8.43 -2.88
C LEU A 435 -0.40 -8.80 -3.44
N GLY A 436 -0.08 -8.38 -4.66
CA GLY A 436 1.22 -8.61 -5.30
C GLY A 436 2.42 -8.05 -4.54
N GLY A 437 2.23 -7.10 -3.62
CA GLY A 437 3.31 -6.62 -2.74
C GLY A 437 3.36 -7.31 -1.39
N ASN A 438 2.21 -7.62 -0.80
CA ASN A 438 2.14 -8.19 0.54
C ASN A 438 2.52 -9.67 0.56
N TRP A 439 2.04 -10.48 -0.39
CA TRP A 439 2.33 -11.92 -0.36
C TRP A 439 3.82 -12.24 -0.54
N PRO A 440 4.59 -11.60 -1.46
CA PRO A 440 6.02 -11.87 -1.56
C PRO A 440 6.75 -11.43 -0.30
N THR A 441 6.37 -10.28 0.27
CA THR A 441 6.94 -9.74 1.52
C THR A 441 6.79 -10.72 2.69
N THR A 442 5.59 -11.27 2.90
CA THR A 442 5.36 -12.28 3.94
C THR A 442 6.22 -13.52 3.72
N VAL A 443 6.33 -13.99 2.47
CA VAL A 443 7.12 -15.19 2.13
C VAL A 443 8.61 -14.96 2.35
N VAL A 444 9.19 -13.85 1.88
CA VAL A 444 10.62 -13.56 2.08
C VAL A 444 10.96 -13.38 3.56
N LEU A 445 10.16 -12.64 4.33
CA LEU A 445 10.40 -12.52 5.78
C LEU A 445 10.42 -13.88 6.50
N TRP A 446 9.53 -14.80 6.10
CA TRP A 446 9.52 -16.14 6.65
C TRP A 446 10.72 -16.98 6.18
N MET A 447 11.08 -16.86 4.89
CA MET A 447 12.18 -17.61 4.28
C MET A 447 13.57 -17.19 4.81
N VAL A 448 13.75 -15.96 5.28
CA VAL A 448 15.04 -15.50 5.84
C VAL A 448 15.50 -16.43 6.96
N ASP A 449 14.63 -16.72 7.94
CA ASP A 449 14.99 -17.61 9.04
C ASP A 449 15.16 -19.07 8.59
N VAL A 450 14.39 -19.53 7.59
CA VAL A 450 14.49 -20.90 7.04
C VAL A 450 15.80 -21.12 6.26
N LEU A 451 16.26 -20.09 5.57
CA LEU A 451 17.48 -20.13 4.74
C LEU A 451 18.75 -19.73 5.52
N THR A 452 18.60 -19.17 6.72
CA THR A 452 19.75 -18.77 7.55
C THR A 452 20.31 -19.98 8.28
N TRP A 453 21.59 -20.26 8.06
CA TRP A 453 22.32 -21.28 8.81
C TRP A 453 23.14 -20.65 9.91
N ARG A 454 23.00 -21.20 11.11
CA ARG A 454 23.68 -20.74 12.32
C ARG A 454 24.38 -21.92 12.98
N SER A 455 25.44 -21.64 13.71
CA SER A 455 26.15 -22.61 14.54
C SER A 455 26.54 -21.97 15.87
N CYS A 456 26.54 -22.76 16.94
CA CYS A 456 27.05 -22.34 18.23
C CYS A 456 28.58 -22.49 18.27
N THR A 457 29.31 -21.45 18.68
CA THR A 457 30.79 -21.46 18.73
C THR A 457 31.38 -22.60 19.55
N ASN A 458 30.67 -23.08 20.57
CA ASN A 458 31.16 -24.08 21.51
C ASN A 458 30.60 -25.48 21.23
N ASN A 459 29.62 -25.60 20.33
CA ASN A 459 28.99 -26.88 19.98
C ASN A 459 28.41 -26.83 18.56
N GLU A 460 29.12 -27.45 17.61
CA GLU A 460 28.69 -27.51 16.20
C GLU A 460 27.39 -28.31 15.99
N GLN A 461 26.94 -29.10 16.96
CA GLN A 461 25.65 -29.81 16.88
C GLN A 461 24.44 -28.92 17.22
N ASN A 462 24.68 -27.75 17.83
CA ASN A 462 23.63 -26.78 18.12
C ASN A 462 23.58 -25.74 16.98
N ASP A 463 22.48 -25.79 16.22
CA ASP A 463 22.23 -24.98 15.04
C ASP A 463 21.53 -23.63 15.35
N CYS A 464 21.31 -23.29 16.63
CA CYS A 464 20.73 -22.02 17.07
C CYS A 464 19.44 -21.61 16.31
N ALA A 465 18.65 -22.59 15.85
CA ALA A 465 17.51 -22.36 14.96
C ALA A 465 16.32 -21.75 15.72
N GLY A 466 16.09 -22.19 16.94
CA GLY A 466 15.05 -21.72 17.85
C GLY A 466 15.59 -20.96 19.08
N SER A 467 14.69 -20.29 19.80
CA SER A 467 15.02 -19.55 21.03
C SER A 467 15.62 -20.45 22.12
N VAL A 468 15.19 -21.70 22.21
CA VAL A 468 15.68 -22.70 23.18
C VAL A 468 17.13 -23.09 22.88
N GLU A 469 17.46 -23.31 21.61
CA GLU A 469 18.81 -23.66 21.15
C GLU A 469 19.78 -22.48 21.31
N GLN A 470 19.28 -21.26 21.05
CA GLN A 470 20.03 -20.03 21.31
C GLN A 470 20.33 -19.85 22.80
N GLU A 471 19.34 -20.05 23.67
CA GLU A 471 19.50 -19.98 25.11
C GLU A 471 20.43 -21.08 25.65
N ALA A 472 20.36 -22.29 25.10
CA ALA A 472 21.27 -23.37 25.42
C ALA A 472 22.72 -23.05 25.00
N CYS A 473 22.93 -22.40 23.85
CA CYS A 473 24.24 -21.97 23.39
C CYS A 473 24.84 -20.88 24.29
N THR A 474 24.05 -19.86 24.64
CA THR A 474 24.51 -18.76 25.50
C THR A 474 24.76 -19.20 26.93
N THR A 475 23.91 -20.08 27.48
CA THR A 475 24.11 -20.68 28.81
C THR A 475 25.38 -21.55 28.84
N GLY A 476 25.74 -22.20 27.72
CA GLY A 476 26.99 -22.91 27.53
C GLY A 476 28.22 -22.02 27.28
N GLY A 477 28.09 -20.70 27.46
CA GLY A 477 29.17 -19.72 27.22
C GLY A 477 29.54 -19.53 25.73
N GLY A 478 28.71 -20.04 24.81
CA GLY A 478 28.88 -19.90 23.37
C GLY A 478 28.14 -18.69 22.81
N LYS A 479 28.49 -18.29 21.59
CA LYS A 479 27.73 -17.30 20.81
C LYS A 479 27.16 -17.97 19.57
N CYS A 480 25.90 -17.69 19.25
CA CYS A 480 25.32 -18.13 17.99
C CYS A 480 25.89 -17.28 16.85
N ARG A 481 26.69 -17.92 16.00
CA ARG A 481 27.26 -17.30 14.80
C ARG A 481 26.37 -17.61 13.59
N ILE A 482 26.17 -16.63 12.72
CA ILE A 482 25.55 -16.84 11.42
C ILE A 482 26.66 -17.23 10.43
N ASP A 483 26.56 -18.42 9.85
CA ASP A 483 27.51 -18.92 8.86
C ASP A 483 27.07 -18.54 7.44
N VAL A 484 25.77 -18.67 7.17
CA VAL A 484 25.15 -18.26 5.91
C VAL A 484 23.88 -17.51 6.22
N ASP A 485 23.81 -16.25 5.81
CA ASP A 485 22.63 -15.41 6.00
C ASP A 485 21.65 -15.60 4.83
N GLY A 486 20.44 -16.05 5.16
CA GLY A 486 19.37 -16.31 4.19
C GLY A 486 19.02 -15.09 3.34
N TYR A 487 19.23 -13.87 3.85
CA TYR A 487 18.99 -12.64 3.11
C TYR A 487 19.78 -12.56 1.80
N TYR A 488 21.06 -12.95 1.78
CA TYR A 488 21.87 -12.88 0.55
C TYR A 488 21.47 -13.95 -0.46
N ILE A 489 21.02 -15.12 0.01
CA ILE A 489 20.45 -16.17 -0.85
C ILE A 489 19.19 -15.62 -1.52
N GLU A 490 18.30 -15.00 -0.75
CA GLU A 490 17.06 -14.42 -1.28
C GLU A 490 17.31 -13.30 -2.27
N ILE A 491 18.28 -12.40 -2.01
CA ILE A 491 18.67 -11.36 -2.96
C ILE A 491 19.13 -11.99 -4.28
N GLY A 492 19.93 -13.07 -4.23
CA GLY A 492 20.35 -13.81 -5.42
C GLY A 492 19.17 -14.41 -6.18
N VAL A 493 18.22 -15.04 -5.49
CA VAL A 493 17.00 -15.61 -6.09
C VAL A 493 16.12 -14.52 -6.70
N CYS A 494 15.90 -13.42 -5.98
CA CYS A 494 15.12 -12.26 -6.45
C CYS A 494 15.74 -11.62 -7.69
N LEU A 495 17.08 -11.53 -7.75
CA LEU A 495 17.81 -11.01 -8.91
C LEU A 495 17.57 -11.87 -10.15
N VAL A 496 17.82 -13.18 -10.06
CA VAL A 496 17.64 -14.11 -11.18
C VAL A 496 16.19 -14.10 -11.65
N TYR A 497 15.25 -14.17 -10.70
CA TYR A 497 13.83 -14.07 -10.98
C TYR A 497 13.48 -12.74 -11.68
N GLY A 498 13.96 -11.61 -11.16
CA GLY A 498 13.68 -10.28 -11.69
C GLY A 498 14.16 -10.09 -13.13
N ILE A 499 15.33 -10.63 -13.47
CA ILE A 499 15.87 -10.58 -14.85
C ILE A 499 15.01 -11.42 -15.80
N LEU A 500 14.69 -12.66 -15.42
CA LEU A 500 13.83 -13.55 -16.22
C LEU A 500 12.42 -12.97 -16.38
N TRP A 501 11.88 -12.44 -15.29
CA TRP A 501 10.58 -11.77 -15.26
C TRP A 501 10.58 -10.55 -16.16
N TYR A 502 11.63 -9.72 -16.14
CA TYR A 502 11.71 -8.53 -17.00
C TYR A 502 11.67 -8.88 -18.48
N ALA A 503 12.36 -9.94 -18.90
CA ALA A 503 12.35 -10.41 -20.28
C ALA A 503 10.94 -10.80 -20.75
N TRP A 504 10.19 -11.52 -19.92
CA TRP A 504 8.80 -11.90 -20.18
C TRP A 504 7.83 -10.72 -20.07
N GLY A 505 7.86 -10.01 -18.95
CA GLY A 505 6.94 -8.94 -18.59
C GLY A 505 7.01 -7.74 -19.53
N LYS A 506 8.19 -7.44 -20.10
CA LYS A 506 8.35 -6.40 -21.12
C LYS A 506 7.48 -6.63 -22.34
N HIS A 507 7.36 -7.88 -22.80
CA HIS A 507 6.50 -8.20 -23.94
C HIS A 507 5.02 -8.07 -23.59
N GLN A 508 4.62 -8.62 -22.44
CA GLN A 508 3.23 -8.60 -21.99
C GLN A 508 2.71 -7.18 -21.70
N ILE A 509 3.51 -6.34 -21.03
CA ILE A 509 3.14 -4.96 -20.73
C ILE A 509 2.96 -4.15 -22.01
N ARG A 510 3.86 -4.32 -23.00
CA ARG A 510 3.73 -3.65 -24.30
C ARG A 510 2.49 -4.10 -25.07
N TYR A 511 2.18 -5.40 -25.04
CA TYR A 511 0.96 -5.95 -25.59
C TYR A 511 -0.28 -5.31 -24.94
N LEU A 512 -0.39 -5.33 -23.61
CA LEU A 512 -1.52 -4.73 -22.88
C LEU A 512 -1.70 -3.25 -23.19
N GLN A 513 -0.60 -2.50 -23.25
CA GLN A 513 -0.64 -1.06 -23.55
C GLN A 513 -1.03 -0.75 -25.00
N SER A 514 -0.85 -1.69 -25.93
CA SER A 514 -1.26 -1.54 -27.33
C SER A 514 -2.74 -1.82 -27.58
N LEU A 515 -3.44 -2.43 -26.62
CA LEU A 515 -4.85 -2.79 -26.77
C LEU A 515 -5.77 -1.54 -26.80
N PRO A 516 -6.81 -1.53 -27.65
CA PRO A 516 -7.79 -0.45 -27.66
C PRO A 516 -8.60 -0.45 -26.36
N LEU A 517 -9.08 0.73 -25.92
CA LEU A 517 -9.87 0.88 -24.69
C LEU A 517 -11.12 -0.01 -24.65
N LYS A 518 -11.69 -0.34 -25.82
CA LYS A 518 -12.83 -1.26 -25.95
C LYS A 518 -12.52 -2.67 -25.41
N ALA A 519 -11.27 -3.11 -25.45
CA ALA A 519 -10.85 -4.41 -24.91
C ALA A 519 -10.88 -4.46 -23.37
N TRP A 520 -11.03 -3.32 -22.69
CA TRP A 520 -11.03 -3.19 -21.23
C TRP A 520 -12.42 -2.94 -20.64
N ARG A 521 -13.42 -2.69 -21.50
CA ARG A 521 -14.82 -2.41 -21.08
C ARG A 521 -15.64 -3.69 -21.01
N VAL A 522 -16.51 -3.78 -20.00
CA VAL A 522 -17.45 -4.90 -19.87
C VAL A 522 -18.70 -4.59 -20.68
N VAL A 523 -18.83 -5.21 -21.86
CA VAL A 523 -20.04 -5.06 -22.68
C VAL A 523 -21.19 -5.80 -22.00
N ARG A 524 -22.14 -5.06 -21.43
CA ARG A 524 -23.43 -5.63 -21.02
C ARG A 524 -24.38 -5.64 -22.22
N LEU A 525 -24.66 -6.83 -22.74
CA LEU A 525 -25.88 -7.07 -23.51
C LEU A 525 -27.06 -6.96 -22.53
N GLN A 526 -27.77 -5.83 -22.53
CA GLN A 526 -29.13 -5.85 -22.01
C GLN A 526 -29.95 -6.73 -22.95
N LYS A 527 -30.45 -7.87 -22.46
CA LYS A 527 -31.55 -8.57 -23.12
C LYS A 527 -32.72 -7.59 -23.19
N ALA A 528 -32.98 -7.07 -24.38
CA ALA A 528 -34.22 -6.37 -24.67
C ALA A 528 -35.36 -7.31 -24.25
N HIS A 529 -36.07 -6.97 -23.18
CA HIS A 529 -37.38 -7.55 -22.96
C HIS A 529 -38.23 -7.01 -24.10
N SER A 530 -38.42 -7.82 -25.13
CA SER A 530 -39.53 -7.64 -26.04
C SER A 530 -40.79 -7.76 -25.18
N SER A 531 -41.43 -6.59 -25.01
CA SER A 531 -42.82 -6.34 -24.61
C SER A 531 -43.74 -7.55 -24.57
#